data_AF-A0A529TT51-F1
#
_entry.id   AF-A0A529TT51-F1
#
_cell.length_a   1.000
_cell.length_b   1.000
_cell.length_c   1.000
_cell.angle_alpha   90.00
_cell.angle_beta   90.00
_cell.angle_gamma   90.00
#
_symmetry.space_group_name_H-M   'P 1'
#
loop_
_entity.id
_entity.type
_entity.pdbx_description
1 polymer ?
#
loop_
_entity_poly.entity_id
_entity_poly.type
_entity_poly.pdbx_seq_one_letter_code
_entity_poly.pdbx_strand_id
1 'polypeptide(L)'
;MKAGVKRNRIVMTSYQSAVPEASAPVRVAFVAVRAQTDKCGRWPEDMLETSENKHYADFGCSYQNNLAAQVANPNDLLGPRKQSEIDAENRGAVIDVYRARGISDEFLGNSEVTY
;
A
#
# COMPACT_ATOMS: atom_id res chain seq x y z
N MET A 1 1.97 -22.39 -13.39
CA MET A 1 1.33 -21.36 -12.55
C MET A 1 2.03 -21.33 -11.19
N LYS A 2 2.81 -20.28 -10.87
CA LYS A 2 3.39 -20.13 -9.52
C LYS A 2 2.29 -19.62 -8.59
N ALA A 3 1.68 -20.52 -7.81
CA ALA A 3 0.80 -20.09 -6.72
C ALA A 3 1.61 -19.23 -5.75
N GLY A 4 1.12 -18.02 -5.42
CA GLY A 4 1.81 -17.07 -4.52
C GLY A 4 2.03 -17.59 -3.09
N VAL A 5 1.38 -18.70 -2.72
CA VAL A 5 1.51 -19.39 -1.43
C VAL A 5 1.93 -20.84 -1.66
N LYS A 6 2.94 -21.32 -0.93
CA LYS A 6 3.37 -22.73 -0.99
C LYS A 6 2.26 -23.65 -0.50
N ARG A 7 2.05 -24.80 -1.18
CA ARG A 7 0.95 -25.74 -0.89
C ARG A 7 0.93 -26.25 0.55
N ASN A 8 2.09 -26.44 1.16
CA ASN A 8 2.22 -26.84 2.57
C ASN A 8 1.87 -25.74 3.59
N ARG A 9 1.56 -24.52 3.14
CA ARG A 9 1.05 -23.42 3.97
C ARG A 9 -0.46 -23.20 3.78
N ILE A 10 -1.14 -24.11 3.08
CA ILE A 10 -2.58 -24.06 2.86
C ILE A 10 -3.19 -25.25 3.59
N VAL A 11 -4.09 -24.98 4.53
CA VAL A 11 -4.88 -26.00 5.23
C VAL A 11 -6.29 -25.97 4.66
N MET A 12 -6.70 -27.08 4.05
CA MET A 12 -8.06 -27.25 3.54
C MET A 12 -8.84 -28.13 4.52
N THR A 13 -9.99 -27.65 4.97
CA THR A 13 -10.89 -28.43 5.82
C THR A 13 -12.31 -28.35 5.27
N SER A 14 -13.04 -29.46 5.35
CA SER A 14 -14.47 -29.50 5.07
C SER A 14 -15.25 -29.13 6.32
N TYR A 15 -16.38 -28.44 6.16
CA TYR A 15 -17.30 -28.16 7.26
C TYR A 15 -18.72 -28.54 6.85
N GLN A 16 -19.54 -28.90 7.83
CA GLN A 16 -20.97 -29.19 7.59
C GLN A 16 -21.74 -27.88 7.48
N SER A 17 -22.58 -27.75 6.45
CA SER A 17 -23.49 -26.62 6.33
C SER A 17 -24.46 -26.63 7.52
N ALA A 18 -24.72 -25.44 8.09
CA ALA A 18 -25.70 -25.31 9.16
C ALA A 18 -27.14 -25.59 8.66
N VAL A 19 -27.38 -25.44 7.36
CA VAL A 19 -28.67 -25.70 6.71
C VAL A 19 -28.44 -26.67 5.54
N PRO A 20 -29.04 -27.88 5.56
CA PRO A 20 -28.81 -28.91 4.56
C PRO A 20 -29.15 -28.50 3.12
N GLU A 21 -30.12 -27.60 2.96
CA GLU A 21 -30.65 -27.17 1.66
C GLU A 21 -29.92 -25.94 1.09
N ALA A 22 -29.00 -25.34 1.86
CA ALA A 22 -28.28 -24.14 1.46
C ALA A 22 -26.91 -24.46 0.87
N SER A 23 -26.56 -23.78 -0.24
CA SER A 23 -25.20 -23.78 -0.78
C SER A 23 -24.22 -23.17 0.23
N ALA A 24 -23.33 -24.00 0.77
CA ALA A 24 -22.37 -23.58 1.78
C ALA A 24 -21.28 -22.67 1.16
N PRO A 25 -21.01 -21.49 1.74
CA PRO A 25 -20.00 -20.59 1.19
C PRO A 25 -18.56 -21.11 1.39
N VAL A 26 -17.67 -20.79 0.45
CA VAL A 26 -16.23 -21.02 0.67
C VAL A 26 -15.73 -20.03 1.72
N ARG A 27 -15.13 -20.54 2.80
CA ARG A 27 -14.51 -19.73 3.87
C ARG A 27 -13.00 -19.68 3.66
N VAL A 28 -12.44 -18.47 3.61
CA VAL A 28 -10.99 -18.24 3.51
C VAL A 28 -10.55 -17.45 4.74
N ALA A 29 -9.58 -17.99 5.47
CA ALA A 29 -8.94 -17.31 6.59
C ALA A 29 -7.42 -17.32 6.37
N PHE A 30 -6.77 -16.20 6.67
CA PHE A 30 -5.34 -16.02 6.51
C PHE A 30 -4.80 -15.07 7.58
N VAL A 31 -3.51 -15.21 7.90
CA VAL A 31 -2.82 -14.25 8.76
C VAL A 31 -2.46 -13.03 7.92
N ALA A 32 -2.85 -11.85 8.38
CA ALA A 32 -2.48 -10.57 7.79
C ALA A 32 -1.67 -9.74 8.79
N VAL A 33 -0.73 -8.95 8.26
CA VAL A 33 0.00 -7.93 9.01
C VAL A 33 -0.69 -6.60 8.79
N ARG A 34 -0.87 -5.82 9.85
CA ARG A 34 -1.43 -4.47 9.81
C ARG A 34 -0.45 -3.49 10.45
N ALA A 35 -0.26 -2.33 9.82
CA ALA A 35 0.44 -1.23 10.46
C ALA A 35 -0.44 -0.63 11.56
N GLN A 36 0.11 -0.46 12.75
CA GLN A 36 -0.59 0.12 13.89
C GLN A 36 0.34 1.02 14.68
N THR A 37 -0.25 1.97 15.37
CA THR A 37 0.41 2.96 16.23
C THR A 37 -0.36 3.04 17.54
N ASP A 38 0.21 3.74 18.52
CA ASP A 38 -0.48 4.01 19.77
C ASP A 38 -1.63 5.01 19.56
N LYS A 39 -2.55 5.03 20.54
CA LYS A 39 -3.63 6.02 20.59
C LYS A 39 -3.05 7.41 20.82
N CYS A 40 -3.59 8.39 20.13
CA CYS A 40 -3.25 9.79 20.40
C CYS A 40 -3.76 10.25 21.76
N GLY A 41 -3.17 11.34 22.24
CA GLY A 41 -3.47 11.95 23.51
C GLY A 41 -4.76 12.76 23.48
N ARG A 42 -4.69 13.95 24.08
CA ARG A 42 -5.83 14.86 24.21
C ARG A 42 -5.80 15.88 23.08
N TRP A 43 -6.98 16.35 22.72
CA TRP A 43 -7.23 17.38 21.71
C TRP A 43 -7.82 18.63 22.39
N PRO A 44 -7.00 19.43 23.10
CA PRO A 44 -7.51 20.52 23.93
C PRO A 44 -8.02 21.73 23.14
N GLU A 45 -7.50 21.96 21.93
CA GLU A 45 -7.90 23.07 21.05
C GLU A 45 -8.60 22.58 19.77
N ASP A 46 -9.34 23.49 19.11
CA ASP A 46 -9.88 23.25 17.76
C ASP A 46 -8.73 23.24 16.74
N MET A 47 -8.65 22.17 15.95
CA MET A 47 -7.60 21.97 14.94
C MET A 47 -7.66 22.97 13.78
N LEU A 48 -8.79 23.67 13.59
CA LEU A 48 -8.95 24.71 12.57
C LEU A 48 -8.46 26.08 13.04
N GLU A 49 -8.19 26.26 14.33
CA GLU A 49 -7.64 27.51 14.89
C GLU A 49 -6.13 27.60 14.66
N THR A 50 -5.72 27.93 13.43
CA THR A 50 -4.32 27.90 12.97
C THR A 50 -3.74 29.28 12.61
N SER A 51 -4.17 30.35 13.31
CA SER A 51 -3.69 31.72 13.03
C SER A 51 -2.17 31.89 13.12
N GLU A 52 -1.51 31.09 13.97
CA GLU A 52 -0.05 31.09 14.14
C GLU A 52 0.69 30.13 13.19
N ASN A 53 -0.02 29.38 12.33
CA ASN A 53 0.53 28.34 11.45
C ASN A 53 1.41 27.30 12.18
N LYS A 54 1.05 26.98 13.42
CA LYS A 54 1.71 25.94 14.21
C LYS A 54 0.96 24.62 14.10
N HIS A 55 1.69 23.53 14.33
CA HIS A 55 1.08 22.21 14.46
C HIS A 55 0.09 22.18 15.63
N TYR A 56 -1.09 21.63 15.40
CA TYR A 56 -2.09 21.39 16.44
C TYR A 56 -1.63 20.28 17.41
N ALA A 57 -2.28 20.19 18.57
CA ALA A 57 -2.01 19.14 19.55
C ALA A 57 -2.14 17.74 18.94
N ASP A 58 -1.19 16.84 19.19
CA ASP A 58 -1.14 15.49 18.59
C ASP A 58 -0.97 15.43 17.05
N PHE A 59 -0.51 16.50 16.38
CA PHE A 59 -0.22 16.47 14.93
C PHE A 59 0.66 15.28 14.52
N GLY A 60 1.76 15.02 15.23
CA GLY A 60 2.65 13.90 14.91
C GLY A 60 1.98 12.53 15.08
N CYS A 61 1.21 12.36 16.15
CA CYS A 61 0.51 11.10 16.41
C CYS A 61 -0.60 10.84 15.39
N SER A 62 -1.41 11.86 15.09
CA SER A 62 -2.50 11.74 14.12
C SER A 62 -1.97 11.51 12.70
N TYR A 63 -0.88 12.16 12.34
CA TYR A 63 -0.16 11.90 11.10
C TYR A 63 0.29 10.43 11.00
N GLN A 64 0.90 9.90 12.06
CA GLN A 64 1.34 8.49 12.09
C GLN A 64 0.18 7.51 12.01
N ASN A 65 -0.93 7.77 12.73
CA ASN A 65 -2.14 6.96 12.66
C ASN A 65 -2.74 6.96 11.25
N ASN A 66 -2.80 8.13 10.60
CA ASN A 66 -3.29 8.27 9.23
C ASN A 66 -2.36 7.56 8.22
N LEU A 67 -1.05 7.65 8.41
CA LEU A 67 -0.08 6.93 7.59
C LEU A 67 -0.31 5.42 7.75
N ALA A 68 -0.37 4.91 8.98
CA ALA A 68 -0.60 3.50 9.27
C ALA A 68 -1.91 2.97 8.66
N ALA A 69 -2.97 3.80 8.63
CA ALA A 69 -4.23 3.45 7.99
C ALA A 69 -4.16 3.38 6.45
N GLN A 70 -3.27 4.18 5.84
CA GLN A 70 -3.10 4.27 4.39
C GLN A 70 -2.07 3.29 3.83
N VAL A 71 -1.20 2.70 4.67
CA VAL A 71 -0.17 1.76 4.21
C VAL A 71 -0.83 0.49 3.62
N ALA A 72 -0.67 0.31 2.31
CA ALA A 72 -1.19 -0.85 1.58
C ALA A 72 -0.50 -2.17 1.95
N ASN A 73 0.82 -2.16 2.12
CA ASN A 73 1.60 -3.33 2.56
C ASN A 73 2.55 -2.97 3.70
N PRO A 74 2.19 -3.26 4.96
CA PRO A 74 3.03 -2.95 6.13
C PRO A 74 4.42 -3.59 6.11
N ASN A 75 4.61 -4.68 5.35
CA ASN A 75 5.92 -5.34 5.25
C ASN A 75 6.97 -4.45 4.55
N ASP A 76 6.53 -3.46 3.76
CA ASP A 76 7.42 -2.53 3.06
C ASP A 76 8.18 -1.61 4.05
N LEU A 77 7.68 -1.48 5.29
CA LEU A 77 8.35 -0.73 6.36
C LEU A 77 9.50 -1.51 7.02
N LEU A 78 9.52 -2.84 6.88
CA LEU A 78 10.56 -3.70 7.45
C LEU A 78 11.74 -3.87 6.48
N GLY A 79 11.52 -3.62 5.20
CA GLY A 79 12.56 -3.70 4.18
C GLY A 79 12.00 -3.49 2.77
N PRO A 80 12.90 -3.29 1.80
CA PRO A 80 12.50 -3.10 0.41
C PRO A 80 11.77 -4.34 -0.13
N ARG A 81 10.76 -4.11 -0.97
CA ARG A 81 10.10 -5.18 -1.73
C ARG A 81 11.13 -5.92 -2.59
N LYS A 82 10.89 -7.21 -2.80
CA LYS A 82 11.70 -8.00 -3.76
C LYS A 82 11.58 -7.36 -5.14
N GLN A 83 12.70 -7.32 -5.85
CA GLN A 83 12.70 -6.93 -7.25
C GLN A 83 11.78 -7.87 -8.05
N SER A 84 10.98 -7.29 -8.92
CA SER A 84 10.24 -8.03 -9.93
C SER A 84 11.20 -8.58 -10.99
N GLU A 85 10.67 -9.43 -11.87
CA GLU A 85 11.38 -9.76 -13.11
C GLU A 85 11.64 -8.49 -13.93
N ILE A 86 12.71 -8.54 -14.72
CA ILE A 86 13.10 -7.47 -15.61
C ILE A 86 12.07 -7.30 -16.73
N ASP A 87 11.58 -6.08 -16.91
CA ASP A 87 10.93 -5.68 -18.16
C ASP A 87 12.02 -5.36 -19.20
N ALA A 88 12.33 -6.32 -20.06
CA ALA A 88 13.43 -6.20 -21.01
C ALA A 88 13.15 -5.17 -22.11
N GLU A 89 11.89 -5.05 -22.52
CA GLU A 89 11.46 -4.12 -23.57
C GLU A 89 11.58 -2.68 -23.09
N ASN A 90 10.98 -2.37 -21.94
CA ASN A 90 11.03 -1.03 -21.38
C ASN A 90 12.48 -0.61 -21.06
N ARG A 91 13.29 -1.52 -20.52
CA ARG A 91 14.70 -1.23 -20.27
C ARG A 91 15.50 -0.98 -21.54
N GLY A 92 15.22 -1.70 -22.62
CA GLY A 92 15.83 -1.47 -23.92
C GLY A 92 15.54 -0.04 -24.40
N ALA A 93 14.27 0.35 -24.38
CA ALA A 93 13.83 1.69 -24.78
C ALA A 93 14.54 2.80 -23.97
N VAL A 94 14.59 2.68 -22.64
CA VAL A 94 15.27 3.66 -21.77
C VAL A 94 16.77 3.75 -22.07
N ILE A 95 17.43 2.62 -22.32
CA ILE A 95 18.85 2.59 -22.68
C ILE A 95 19.10 3.31 -24.02
N ASP A 96 18.23 3.10 -25.01
CA ASP A 96 18.36 3.75 -26.31
C ASP A 96 18.16 5.26 -26.22
N VAL A 97 17.20 5.74 -25.43
CA VAL A 97 17.03 7.18 -25.12
C VAL A 97 18.29 7.76 -24.47
N TYR A 98 18.84 7.07 -23.46
CA TYR A 98 20.06 7.50 -22.78
C TYR A 98 21.26 7.59 -23.75
N ARG A 99 21.44 6.58 -24.63
CA ARG A 99 22.50 6.55 -25.64
C ARG A 99 22.37 7.67 -26.67
N ALA A 100 21.14 7.99 -27.07
CA ALA A 100 20.85 9.12 -27.96
C ALA A 100 21.04 10.48 -27.28
N ARG A 101 21.33 10.53 -25.97
CA ARG A 101 21.31 11.75 -25.14
C ARG A 101 19.96 12.47 -25.21
N GLY A 102 18.89 11.71 -25.40
CA GLY A 102 17.52 12.20 -25.45
C GLY A 102 16.92 12.37 -24.07
N ILE A 103 15.82 13.11 -24.02
CA ILE A 103 14.90 13.19 -22.88
C ILE A 103 13.64 12.43 -23.34
N SER A 104 13.07 11.55 -22.52
CA SER A 104 11.82 10.87 -22.89
C SER A 104 10.68 11.89 -23.03
N ASP A 105 9.78 11.66 -23.98
CA ASP A 105 8.69 12.58 -24.32
C ASP A 105 7.78 12.90 -23.12
N GLU A 106 7.69 11.99 -22.15
CA GLU A 106 6.98 12.18 -20.88
C GLU A 106 7.49 13.38 -20.06
N PHE A 107 8.77 13.75 -20.20
CA PHE A 107 9.37 14.91 -19.54
C PHE A 107 9.41 16.16 -20.44
N LEU A 108 8.98 16.06 -21.69
CA LEU A 108 8.86 17.20 -22.60
C LEU A 108 7.51 17.92 -22.46
N GLY A 109 6.55 17.31 -21.76
CA GLY A 109 5.24 17.89 -21.44
C GLY A 109 5.32 18.86 -20.26
N ASN A 110 5.15 20.15 -20.52
CA ASN A 110 5.02 21.15 -19.47
C ASN A 110 3.60 21.12 -18.88
N SER A 111 3.47 20.66 -17.63
CA SER A 111 2.30 20.76 -16.74
C SER A 111 1.10 19.83 -17.05
N GLU A 112 0.73 19.01 -16.06
CA GLU A 112 -0.59 18.32 -16.00
C GLU A 112 -1.75 19.28 -15.69
N VAL A 113 -1.45 20.54 -15.33
CA VAL A 113 -2.44 21.55 -14.96
C VAL A 113 -2.56 22.58 -16.08
N THR A 114 -3.68 22.54 -16.79
CA THR A 114 -4.18 23.67 -17.60
C THR A 114 -4.94 24.62 -16.69
N TYR A 115 -4.42 25.84 -16.50
CA TYR A 115 -5.15 26.93 -15.84
C TYR A 115 -6.28 27.43 -16.74
#